data_AF-V4JVX5-F1
#
_entry.id   AF-V4JVX5-F1
#
_cell.length_a   1.000
_cell.length_b   1.000
_cell.length_c   1.000
_cell.angle_alpha   90.00
_cell.angle_beta   90.00
_cell.angle_gamma   90.00
#
_symmetry.space_group_name_H-M   'P 1'
#
loop_
_entity.id
_entity.type
_entity.pdbx_description
1 polymer ?
#
loop_
_entity_poly.entity_id
_entity_poly.type
_entity_poly.pdbx_seq_one_letter_code
_entity_poly.pdbx_strand_id
1 'polypeptide(L)'
;GFRVVSELSIVVLAGLPIYFGYYAHRRLKAGLGPSLMAGLGEAAAASLAFAYLYAATGGLGRPDDAALWAYVAVTAATTYGSVAVAYGLGAEPLRTELRAGLWLPAYIIVITALSYYGVFGPRGLIPFPWDTVIAVVVTLAFHYWAVLSAFRTKAIDQALGKA
;
A
#
# COMPACT_ATOMS: atom_id res chain seq x y z
N GLY A 1 0.42 -18.67 -4.60
CA GLY A 1 1.31 -17.65 -4.02
C GLY A 1 0.85 -16.25 -4.38
N PHE A 2 1.04 -15.84 -5.64
CA PHE A 2 0.74 -14.46 -6.09
C PHE A 2 -0.70 -14.03 -5.84
N ARG A 3 -1.68 -14.92 -6.09
CA ARG A 3 -3.09 -14.65 -5.78
C ARG A 3 -3.32 -14.24 -4.32
N VAL A 4 -2.69 -14.94 -3.37
CA VAL A 4 -2.82 -14.64 -1.93
C VAL A 4 -2.18 -13.30 -1.60
N VAL A 5 -1.00 -13.01 -2.16
CA VAL A 5 -0.33 -11.71 -1.97
C VAL A 5 -1.20 -10.57 -2.49
N SER A 6 -1.77 -10.72 -3.69
CA SER A 6 -2.64 -9.70 -4.29
C SER A 6 -3.96 -9.51 -3.53
N GLU A 7 -4.58 -10.61 -3.07
CA GLU A 7 -5.78 -10.55 -2.23
C GLU A 7 -5.50 -9.87 -0.88
N LEU A 8 -4.36 -10.17 -0.24
CA LEU A 8 -3.93 -9.50 0.99
C LEU A 8 -3.63 -8.02 0.75
N SER A 9 -2.98 -7.66 -0.36
CA SER A 9 -2.75 -6.26 -0.74
C SER A 9 -4.06 -5.49 -0.85
N ILE A 10 -5.10 -6.08 -1.45
CA ILE A 10 -6.43 -5.47 -1.54
C ILE A 10 -7.06 -5.31 -0.15
N VAL A 11 -6.98 -6.32 0.72
CA VAL A 11 -7.54 -6.23 2.08
C VAL A 11 -6.82 -5.16 2.91
N VAL A 12 -5.50 -5.09 2.82
CA VAL A 12 -4.69 -4.07 3.52
C VAL A 12 -5.03 -2.67 3.01
N LEU A 13 -5.14 -2.49 1.68
CA LEU A 13 -5.54 -1.22 1.08
C LEU A 13 -7.02 -0.89 1.35
N ALA A 14 -7.90 -1.88 1.47
CA ALA A 14 -9.27 -1.69 1.93
C ALA A 14 -9.35 -1.25 3.41
N GLY A 15 -8.27 -1.39 4.18
CA GLY A 15 -8.12 -0.75 5.48
C GLY A 15 -8.01 0.79 5.41
N LEU A 16 -7.64 1.35 4.25
CA LEU A 16 -7.51 2.80 4.05
C LEU A 16 -8.84 3.55 4.19
N PRO A 17 -10.01 3.08 3.69
CA PRO A 17 -11.28 3.72 4.00
C PRO A 17 -11.61 3.78 5.49
N ILE A 18 -11.19 2.79 6.28
CA ILE A 18 -11.34 2.82 7.74
C ILE A 18 -10.39 3.88 8.33
N TYR A 19 -9.13 3.90 7.88
CA TYR A 19 -8.14 4.89 8.30
C TYR A 19 -8.56 6.32 7.94
N PHE A 20 -8.85 6.62 6.67
CA PHE A 20 -9.29 7.94 6.23
C PHE A 20 -10.65 8.31 6.83
N GLY A 21 -11.64 7.43 6.82
CA GLY A 21 -12.97 7.69 7.36
C GLY A 21 -12.97 8.03 8.86
N TYR A 22 -12.17 7.34 9.67
CA TYR A 22 -12.08 7.60 11.11
C TYR A 22 -11.08 8.71 11.45
N TYR A 23 -9.88 8.67 10.85
CA TYR A 23 -8.76 9.53 11.21
C TYR A 23 -8.88 10.92 10.59
N ALA A 24 -9.28 11.06 9.33
CA ALA A 24 -9.45 12.37 8.71
C ALA A 24 -10.65 13.14 9.28
N HIS A 25 -11.74 12.45 9.62
CA HIS A 25 -12.90 13.12 10.23
C HIS A 25 -12.55 13.75 11.59
N ARG A 26 -11.78 13.04 12.43
CA ARG A 26 -11.40 13.55 13.77
C ARG A 26 -10.16 14.46 13.79
N ARG A 27 -9.17 14.24 12.92
CA ARG A 27 -7.90 15.00 12.93
C ARG A 27 -7.83 16.11 11.88
N LEU A 28 -8.44 15.93 10.71
CA LEU A 28 -8.43 16.89 9.60
C LEU A 28 -9.65 17.83 9.59
N LYS A 29 -10.63 17.64 10.50
CA LYS A 29 -11.94 18.35 10.48
C LYS A 29 -12.66 18.26 9.12
N ALA A 30 -12.30 17.28 8.29
CA ALA A 30 -12.95 17.05 7.01
C ALA A 30 -14.33 16.44 7.24
N GLY A 31 -15.26 16.73 6.32
CA GLY A 31 -16.56 16.06 6.31
C GLY A 31 -16.39 14.54 6.23
N LEU A 32 -17.13 13.80 7.05
CA LEU A 32 -17.10 12.34 7.10
C LEU A 32 -17.34 11.72 5.71
N GLY A 33 -18.27 12.29 4.94
CA GLY A 33 -18.66 11.82 3.60
C GLY A 33 -17.50 11.81 2.59
N PRO A 34 -16.88 12.97 2.26
CA PRO A 34 -15.77 13.04 1.31
C PRO A 34 -14.60 12.12 1.64
N SER A 35 -14.28 11.96 2.93
CA SER A 35 -13.16 11.11 3.36
C SER A 35 -13.45 9.61 3.24
N LEU A 36 -14.70 9.20 3.52
CA LEU A 36 -15.15 7.82 3.29
C LEU A 36 -15.22 7.53 1.78
N MET A 37 -15.70 8.46 0.97
CA MET A 37 -15.77 8.28 -0.48
C MET A 37 -14.39 8.18 -1.11
N ALA A 38 -13.38 8.92 -0.63
CA ALA A 38 -12.02 8.81 -1.12
C ALA A 38 -11.44 7.39 -0.86
N GLY A 39 -11.59 6.88 0.36
CA GLY A 39 -11.10 5.54 0.69
C GLY A 39 -11.86 4.41 -0.01
N LEU A 40 -13.20 4.53 -0.12
CA LEU A 40 -14.01 3.56 -0.88
C LEU A 40 -13.67 3.60 -2.37
N GLY A 41 -13.44 4.80 -2.93
CA GLY A 41 -12.99 4.97 -4.31
C GLY A 41 -11.64 4.32 -4.57
N GLU A 42 -10.70 4.46 -3.63
CA GLU A 42 -9.39 3.80 -3.70
C GLU A 42 -9.51 2.27 -3.65
N ALA A 43 -10.30 1.73 -2.72
CA ALA A 43 -10.55 0.29 -2.63
C ALA A 43 -11.23 -0.26 -3.90
N ALA A 44 -12.20 0.47 -4.45
CA ALA A 44 -12.87 0.11 -5.70
C ALA A 44 -11.89 0.15 -6.89
N ALA A 45 -11.07 1.19 -7.00
CA ALA A 45 -10.06 1.32 -8.05
C ALA A 45 -9.04 0.17 -8.00
N ALA A 46 -8.52 -0.15 -6.81
CA ALA A 46 -7.60 -1.27 -6.63
C ALA A 46 -8.27 -2.63 -6.98
N SER A 47 -9.52 -2.81 -6.58
CA SER A 47 -10.28 -4.04 -6.86
C SER A 47 -10.57 -4.20 -8.35
N LEU A 48 -10.98 -3.13 -9.03
CA LEU A 48 -11.23 -3.14 -10.48
C LEU A 48 -9.95 -3.35 -11.27
N ALA A 49 -8.86 -2.72 -10.86
CA ALA A 49 -7.55 -2.91 -11.47
C ALA A 49 -7.05 -4.35 -11.31
N PHE A 50 -7.28 -4.97 -10.13
CA PHE A 50 -6.97 -6.38 -9.93
C PHE A 50 -7.89 -7.29 -10.74
N ALA A 51 -9.18 -6.99 -10.84
CA ALA A 51 -10.11 -7.75 -11.68
C ALA A 51 -9.69 -7.71 -13.16
N TYR A 52 -9.21 -6.56 -13.64
CA TYR A 52 -8.62 -6.43 -14.97
C TYR A 52 -7.37 -7.31 -15.13
N LEU A 53 -6.43 -7.26 -14.17
CA LEU A 53 -5.25 -8.14 -14.17
C LEU A 53 -5.65 -9.63 -14.21
N TYR A 54 -6.60 -10.03 -13.36
CA TYR A 54 -7.09 -11.41 -13.29
C TYR A 54 -7.72 -11.84 -14.61
N ALA A 55 -8.55 -11.00 -15.23
CA ALA A 55 -9.16 -11.29 -16.52
C ALA A 55 -8.13 -11.37 -17.65
N ALA A 56 -7.21 -10.41 -17.74
CA ALA A 56 -6.18 -10.34 -18.77
C ALA A 56 -5.25 -11.57 -18.74
N THR A 57 -4.88 -12.01 -17.53
CA THR A 57 -4.03 -13.19 -17.29
C THR A 57 -4.78 -14.52 -17.35
N GLY A 58 -6.08 -14.54 -17.70
CA GLY A 58 -6.87 -15.77 -17.75
C GLY A 58 -6.97 -16.47 -16.39
N GLY A 59 -7.16 -15.68 -15.32
CA GLY A 59 -7.16 -16.16 -13.95
C GLY A 59 -5.76 -16.37 -13.38
N LEU A 60 -4.79 -15.53 -13.75
CA LEU A 60 -3.38 -15.64 -13.36
C LEU A 60 -2.67 -16.88 -13.91
N GLY A 61 -3.20 -17.49 -14.98
CA GLY A 61 -2.63 -18.67 -15.62
C GLY A 61 -1.56 -18.35 -16.67
N ARG A 62 -1.60 -17.16 -17.28
CA ARG A 62 -0.61 -16.68 -18.25
C ARG A 62 -0.04 -15.32 -17.83
N PRO A 63 1.22 -15.02 -18.15
CA PRO A 63 1.78 -13.71 -17.90
C PRO A 63 1.23 -12.66 -18.86
N ASP A 64 0.87 -11.50 -18.31
CA ASP A 64 0.59 -10.25 -19.00
C ASP A 64 1.24 -9.08 -18.23
N ASP A 65 2.43 -8.67 -18.68
CA ASP A 65 3.22 -7.64 -18.01
C ASP A 65 2.53 -6.26 -18.08
N ALA A 66 1.78 -5.97 -19.15
CA ALA A 66 1.04 -4.72 -19.30
C ALA A 66 -0.10 -4.64 -18.27
N ALA A 67 -0.82 -5.74 -18.05
CA ALA A 67 -1.88 -5.80 -17.06
C ALA A 67 -1.35 -5.64 -15.63
N LEU A 68 -0.18 -6.20 -15.32
CA LEU A 68 0.49 -5.98 -14.02
C LEU A 68 0.81 -4.51 -13.83
N TRP A 69 1.45 -3.88 -14.80
CA TRP A 69 1.85 -2.47 -14.67
C TRP A 69 0.66 -1.52 -14.66
N ALA A 70 -0.44 -1.86 -15.34
CA ALA A 70 -1.71 -1.14 -15.21
C ALA A 70 -2.26 -1.23 -13.77
N TYR A 71 -2.26 -2.42 -13.18
CA TYR A 71 -2.64 -2.60 -11.77
C TYR A 71 -1.77 -1.78 -10.83
N VAL A 72 -0.45 -1.89 -10.95
CA VAL A 72 0.52 -1.14 -10.15
C VAL A 72 0.32 0.37 -10.33
N ALA A 73 0.15 0.85 -11.56
CA ALA A 73 -0.01 2.27 -11.86
C ALA A 73 -1.29 2.84 -11.25
N VAL A 74 -2.42 2.13 -11.39
CA VAL A 74 -3.70 2.55 -10.81
C VAL A 74 -3.60 2.60 -9.28
N THR A 75 -3.13 1.53 -8.65
CA THR A 75 -3.00 1.47 -7.19
C THR A 75 -2.03 2.54 -6.66
N ALA A 76 -0.87 2.71 -7.30
CA ALA A 76 0.08 3.74 -6.92
C ALA A 76 -0.51 5.15 -7.09
N ALA A 77 -1.15 5.43 -8.23
CA ALA A 77 -1.73 6.74 -8.51
C ALA A 77 -2.82 7.10 -7.50
N THR A 78 -3.71 6.16 -7.16
CA THR A 78 -4.76 6.40 -6.17
C THR A 78 -4.19 6.59 -4.77
N THR A 79 -3.28 5.71 -4.32
CA THR A 79 -2.73 5.80 -2.96
C THR A 79 -1.86 7.03 -2.77
N TYR A 80 -0.91 7.30 -3.68
CA TYR A 80 -0.06 8.49 -3.59
C TYR A 80 -0.82 9.77 -3.89
N GLY A 81 -1.86 9.73 -4.74
CA GLY A 81 -2.79 10.84 -4.94
C GLY A 81 -3.52 11.21 -3.65
N SER A 82 -4.11 10.23 -2.96
CA SER A 82 -4.73 10.40 -1.64
C SER A 82 -3.76 10.98 -0.62
N VAL A 83 -2.53 10.44 -0.56
CA VAL A 83 -1.47 10.95 0.33
C VAL A 83 -1.07 12.39 -0.02
N ALA A 84 -0.92 12.73 -1.30
CA ALA A 84 -0.54 14.07 -1.74
C ALA A 84 -1.62 15.12 -1.40
N VAL A 85 -2.90 14.78 -1.61
CA VAL A 85 -4.03 15.63 -1.22
C VAL A 85 -4.05 15.83 0.30
N ALA A 86 -3.93 14.75 1.07
CA ALA A 86 -3.89 14.81 2.52
C ALA A 86 -2.67 15.59 3.05
N TYR A 87 -1.53 15.52 2.37
CA TYR A 87 -0.33 16.26 2.69
C TYR A 87 -0.49 17.77 2.43
N GLY A 88 -1.08 18.13 1.29
CA GLY A 88 -1.32 19.53 0.90
C GLY A 88 -2.33 20.23 1.81
N LEU A 89 -3.40 19.53 2.19
CA LEU A 89 -4.45 20.07 3.07
C LEU A 89 -4.14 19.92 4.57
N GLY A 90 -3.19 19.05 4.92
CA GLY A 90 -2.86 18.69 6.29
C GLY A 90 -1.97 19.69 7.03
N ALA A 91 -2.15 19.78 8.34
CA ALA A 91 -1.24 20.48 9.24
C ALA A 91 0.07 19.69 9.48
N GLU A 92 1.13 20.35 9.97
CA GLU A 92 2.46 19.74 10.22
C GLU A 92 2.46 18.38 10.95
N PRO A 93 1.65 18.15 12.00
CA PRO A 93 1.60 16.84 12.67
C PRO A 93 1.17 15.71 11.72
N LEU A 94 0.17 15.98 10.87
CA LEU A 94 -0.31 15.01 9.89
C LEU A 94 0.70 14.79 8.78
N ARG A 95 1.36 15.85 8.30
CA ARG A 95 2.41 15.73 7.28
C ARG A 95 3.54 14.81 7.73
N THR A 96 3.89 14.89 9.01
CA THR A 96 4.89 14.03 9.65
C THR A 96 4.39 12.57 9.70
N GLU A 97 3.16 12.34 10.14
CA GLU A 97 2.51 11.00 10.14
C GLU A 97 2.44 10.37 8.75
N LEU A 98 2.01 11.12 7.73
CA LEU A 98 1.93 10.64 6.36
C LEU A 98 3.31 10.28 5.79
N ARG A 99 4.32 11.13 6.03
CA ARG A 99 5.69 10.84 5.60
C ARG A 99 6.23 9.57 6.22
N ALA A 100 5.92 9.32 7.50
CA ALA A 100 6.37 8.09 8.15
C ALA A 100 5.63 6.84 7.71
N GLY A 101 4.43 6.96 7.13
CA GLY A 101 3.66 5.84 6.60
C GLY A 101 3.99 5.47 5.15
N LEU A 102 4.74 6.30 4.41
CA LEU A 102 5.00 6.12 2.97
C LEU A 102 5.68 4.80 2.61
N TRP A 103 6.45 4.21 3.51
CA TRP A 103 7.17 2.96 3.26
C TRP A 103 6.22 1.77 3.03
N LEU A 104 5.02 1.77 3.63
CA LEU A 104 4.12 0.62 3.60
C LEU A 104 3.46 0.45 2.22
N PRO A 105 2.81 1.48 1.62
CA PRO A 105 2.32 1.39 0.25
C PRO A 105 3.42 1.08 -0.76
N ALA A 106 4.60 1.69 -0.60
CA ALA A 106 5.75 1.43 -1.43
C ALA A 106 6.19 -0.05 -1.35
N TYR A 107 6.25 -0.61 -0.14
CA TYR A 107 6.58 -2.02 0.08
C TYR A 107 5.57 -2.95 -0.60
N ILE A 108 4.27 -2.68 -0.43
CA ILE A 108 3.18 -3.48 -1.03
C ILE A 108 3.31 -3.52 -2.56
N ILE A 109 3.59 -2.37 -3.19
CA ILE A 109 3.79 -2.30 -4.65
C ILE A 109 5.01 -3.12 -5.08
N VAL A 110 6.15 -2.92 -4.41
CA VAL A 110 7.40 -3.61 -4.76
C VAL A 110 7.28 -5.12 -4.56
N ILE A 111 6.73 -5.58 -3.43
CA ILE A 111 6.60 -7.00 -3.15
C ILE A 111 5.57 -7.67 -4.07
N THR A 112 4.54 -6.95 -4.51
CA THR A 112 3.58 -7.46 -5.49
C THR A 112 4.25 -7.67 -6.85
N ALA A 113 5.02 -6.68 -7.33
CA ALA A 113 5.78 -6.84 -8.56
C ALA A 113 6.79 -7.99 -8.46
N LEU A 114 7.55 -8.07 -7.36
CA LEU A 114 8.50 -9.16 -7.14
C LEU A 114 7.81 -10.53 -7.11
N SER A 115 6.66 -10.64 -6.44
CA SER A 115 5.89 -11.89 -6.39
C SER A 115 5.35 -12.30 -7.76
N TYR A 116 5.11 -11.36 -8.68
CA TYR A 116 4.66 -11.65 -10.04
C TYR A 116 5.78 -12.26 -10.88
N TYR A 117 6.99 -11.72 -10.75
CA TYR A 117 8.19 -12.19 -11.45
C TYR A 117 8.86 -13.40 -10.78
N GLY A 118 8.63 -13.64 -9.50
CA GLY A 118 9.11 -14.80 -8.77
C GLY A 118 8.33 -16.08 -9.06
N VAL A 119 8.68 -17.16 -8.37
CA VAL A 119 8.06 -18.50 -8.54
C VAL A 119 6.57 -18.52 -8.22
N PHE A 120 6.10 -17.58 -7.40
CA PHE A 120 4.70 -17.50 -6.99
C PHE A 120 3.75 -16.92 -8.05
N GLY A 121 4.29 -16.25 -9.06
CA GLY A 121 3.54 -15.51 -10.07
C GLY A 121 3.58 -16.14 -11.46
N PRO A 122 2.77 -15.63 -12.40
CA PRO A 122 2.60 -16.24 -13.71
C PRO A 122 3.80 -16.03 -14.65
N ARG A 123 4.73 -15.11 -14.34
CA ARG A 123 5.91 -14.88 -15.19
C ARG A 123 7.07 -15.82 -14.87
N GLY A 124 7.28 -16.14 -13.60
CA GLY A 124 8.30 -17.10 -13.16
C GLY A 124 9.73 -16.80 -13.64
N LEU A 125 10.07 -15.53 -13.86
CA LEU A 125 11.35 -15.10 -14.40
C LEU A 125 12.50 -15.29 -13.41
N ILE A 126 12.23 -15.11 -12.12
CA ILE A 126 13.21 -15.25 -11.05
C ILE A 126 13.04 -16.66 -10.44
N PRO A 127 14.02 -17.56 -10.63
CA PRO A 127 13.91 -18.92 -10.13
C PRO A 127 14.17 -18.99 -8.63
N PHE A 128 13.60 -20.01 -7.98
CA PHE A 128 13.95 -20.36 -6.61
C PHE A 128 15.43 -20.78 -6.52
N PRO A 129 16.18 -20.42 -5.46
CA PRO A 129 15.77 -19.63 -4.28
C PRO A 129 15.97 -18.11 -4.42
N TRP A 130 16.39 -17.63 -5.59
CA TRP A 130 16.77 -16.22 -5.78
C TRP A 130 15.60 -15.26 -5.57
N ASP A 131 14.38 -15.67 -5.92
CA ASP A 131 13.17 -14.90 -5.67
C ASP A 131 12.96 -14.60 -4.17
N THR A 132 13.21 -15.63 -3.34
CA THR A 132 13.09 -15.56 -1.89
C THR A 132 14.22 -14.72 -1.28
N VAL A 133 15.46 -14.89 -1.75
CA VAL A 133 16.61 -14.08 -1.30
C VAL A 133 16.37 -12.61 -1.60
N ILE A 134 15.92 -12.28 -2.82
CA ILE A 134 15.59 -10.90 -3.20
C ILE A 134 14.45 -10.36 -2.34
N ALA A 135 13.41 -11.16 -2.08
CA ALA A 135 12.30 -10.75 -1.21
C ALA A 135 12.77 -10.44 0.21
N VAL A 136 13.68 -11.23 0.77
CA VAL A 136 14.30 -10.97 2.09
C VAL A 136 15.06 -9.64 2.09
N VAL A 137 15.91 -9.41 1.09
CA VAL A 137 16.69 -8.17 0.98
C VAL A 137 15.79 -6.94 0.87
N VAL A 138 14.77 -7.00 0.00
CA VAL A 138 13.77 -5.94 -0.16
C VAL A 138 13.03 -5.69 1.16
N THR A 139 12.55 -6.76 1.80
CA THR A 139 11.83 -6.65 3.09
C THR A 139 12.70 -6.00 4.17
N LEU A 140 13.98 -6.36 4.25
CA LEU A 140 14.92 -5.72 5.18
C LEU A 140 15.12 -4.24 4.87
N ALA A 141 15.29 -3.86 3.60
CA ALA A 141 15.43 -2.46 3.21
C ALA A 141 14.21 -1.63 3.63
N PHE A 142 13.00 -2.15 3.39
CA PHE A 142 11.75 -1.50 3.82
C PHE A 142 11.56 -1.52 5.34
N HIS A 143 12.03 -2.56 6.03
CA HIS A 143 12.04 -2.59 7.50
C HIS A 143 12.91 -1.46 8.07
N TYR A 144 14.12 -1.25 7.54
CA TYR A 144 14.96 -0.13 7.97
C TYR A 144 14.33 1.22 7.63
N TRP A 145 13.70 1.36 6.47
CA TRP A 145 12.95 2.57 6.13
C TRP A 145 11.79 2.82 7.12
N ALA A 146 11.04 1.79 7.49
CA ALA A 146 9.97 1.87 8.48
C ALA A 146 10.49 2.34 9.84
N VAL A 147 11.59 1.76 10.31
CA VAL A 147 12.21 2.09 11.61
C VAL A 147 12.77 3.51 11.61
N LEU A 148 13.48 3.92 10.56
CA LEU A 148 14.06 5.27 10.44
C LEU A 148 12.98 6.35 10.32
N SER A 149 11.83 5.99 9.75
CA SER A 149 10.70 6.90 9.59
C SER A 149 9.85 7.00 10.87
N ALA A 150 10.01 6.06 11.81
CA ALA A 150 9.27 6.08 13.06
C ALA A 150 9.68 7.28 13.92
N PHE A 151 8.70 8.03 14.41
CA PHE A 151 8.91 9.16 15.29
C PHE A 151 8.13 9.01 16.59
N ARG A 152 8.62 9.61 17.67
CA ARG A 152 7.95 9.60 18.97
C ARG A 152 6.65 10.40 18.90
N THR A 153 5.54 9.70 19.14
CA THR A 153 4.23 10.32 19.33
C THR A 153 4.06 10.72 20.79
N LYS A 154 3.31 11.81 21.06
CA LYS A 154 2.98 12.25 22.44
C LYS A 154 2.35 11.15 23.30
N ALA A 155 1.66 10.20 22.67
CA ALA A 155 1.10 9.02 23.33
C ALA A 155 2.18 8.11 23.95
N ILE A 156 3.33 7.98 23.28
CA ILE A 156 4.48 7.21 23.79
C ILE A 156 5.10 7.91 24.99
N ASP A 157 5.24 9.24 24.95
CA ASP A 157 5.77 10.00 26.10
C ASP A 157 4.82 9.99 27.31
N GLN A 158 3.50 10.01 27.09
CA GLN A 158 2.49 9.80 28.14
C GLN A 158 2.55 8.38 28.73
N ALA A 159 2.67 7.35 27.89
CA ALA A 159 2.78 5.96 28.36
C ALA A 159 4.09 5.71 29.13
N LEU A 160 5.15 6.46 28.81
CA LEU A 160 6.44 6.41 29.51
C LEU A 160 6.52 7.34 30.73
N GLY A 161 5.44 8.04 31.08
CA GLY A 161 5.40 8.93 32.25
C GLY A 161 6.31 10.14 32.16
N LYS A 162 6.65 10.60 30.94
CA LYS A 162 7.57 11.72 30.70
C LYS A 162 6.85 13.05 30.41
N ALA A 163 5.59 13.18 30.81
CA ALA A 163 4.76 14.36 30.61
C ALA A 163 4.58 15.16 31.90
#